data_AF-Q2JB83-F1
#
_entry.id   AF-Q2JB83-F1
#
_cell.length_a   1.000
_cell.length_b   1.000
_cell.length_c   1.000
_cell.angle_alpha   90.00
_cell.angle_beta   90.00
_cell.angle_gamma   90.00
#
_symmetry.space_group_name_H-M   'P 1'
#
loop_
_entity.id
_entity.type
_entity.pdbx_description
1 polymer ?
#
loop_
_entity_poly.entity_id
_entity_poly.type
_entity_poly.pdbx_seq_one_letter_code
_entity_poly.pdbx_strand_id
1 'polypeptide(L)'
;MGGDGASVGDHGGRSYGSARIGESVSGPAGGLWSRENLSVALRRVEANRGAPGVDGMTTAELRPWLVVHWPVVREALDAGSYRPAPVRQVMIPKPGGGQRMLGVPTVRA
;
A
#
# COMPACT_ATOMS: atom_id res chain seq x y z
N MET A 1 -14.61 36.62 -44.39
CA MET A 1 -14.98 35.22 -44.09
C MET A 1 -13.78 34.64 -43.36
N GLY A 2 -13.78 34.48 -42.03
CA GLY A 2 -14.69 33.62 -41.27
C GLY A 2 -14.28 32.17 -41.54
N GLY A 3 -13.85 31.36 -40.60
CA GLY A 3 -13.66 31.47 -39.16
C GLY A 3 -13.10 30.13 -38.67
N ASP A 4 -13.18 29.94 -37.36
CA ASP A 4 -13.15 28.65 -36.65
C ASP A 4 -11.81 28.24 -36.04
N GLY A 5 -11.61 28.78 -34.84
CA GLY A 5 -10.69 28.26 -33.84
C GLY A 5 -11.12 26.89 -33.33
N ALA A 6 -10.14 26.00 -33.21
CA ALA A 6 -10.27 24.78 -32.44
C ALA A 6 -9.62 24.99 -31.07
N SER A 7 -10.50 25.16 -30.08
CA SER A 7 -10.25 25.11 -28.64
C SER A 7 -9.38 23.90 -28.27
N VAL A 8 -8.20 24.15 -27.70
CA VAL A 8 -7.42 23.11 -27.01
C VAL A 8 -8.08 22.90 -25.65
N GLY A 9 -8.75 21.75 -25.52
CA GLY A 9 -9.48 21.36 -24.33
C GLY A 9 -8.60 21.32 -23.08
N ASP A 10 -9.13 21.97 -22.05
CA ASP A 10 -8.73 21.90 -20.66
C ASP A 10 -8.43 20.46 -20.22
N HIS A 11 -7.14 20.14 -20.06
CA HIS A 11 -6.73 18.98 -19.28
C HIS A 11 -6.80 19.39 -17.82
N GLY A 12 -7.97 19.21 -17.22
CA GLY A 12 -8.22 19.28 -15.78
C GLY A 12 -7.28 18.34 -15.03
N GLY A 13 -6.07 18.82 -14.79
CA GLY A 13 -5.12 18.24 -13.88
C GLY A 13 -5.77 18.22 -12.52
N ARG A 14 -6.11 17.03 -12.03
CA ARG A 14 -6.43 16.83 -10.61
C ARG A 14 -5.17 17.20 -9.86
N SER A 15 -5.09 18.45 -9.44
CA SER A 15 -4.10 18.97 -8.52
C SER A 15 -4.26 18.16 -7.25
N TYR A 16 -3.35 17.21 -7.03
CA TYR A 16 -3.20 16.58 -5.72
C TYR A 16 -2.78 17.72 -4.80
N GLY A 17 -3.74 18.23 -4.02
CA GLY A 17 -3.53 19.35 -3.13
C GLY A 17 -2.23 19.14 -2.36
N SER A 18 -1.31 20.09 -2.49
CA SER A 18 -0.06 20.13 -1.75
C SER A 18 -0.42 20.10 -0.26
N ALA A 19 -0.37 18.90 0.33
CA ALA A 19 -0.54 18.72 1.77
C ALA A 19 0.48 19.64 2.44
N ARG A 20 -0.03 20.58 3.24
CA ARG A 20 0.81 21.54 3.95
C ARG A 20 1.72 20.75 4.88
N ILE A 21 3.03 20.96 4.74
CA ILE A 21 4.05 20.45 5.66
C ILE A 21 3.74 20.95 7.07
N GLY A 22 3.08 20.13 7.89
CA GLY A 22 2.70 20.51 9.26
C GLY A 22 1.37 19.94 9.75
N GLU A 23 0.54 19.34 8.88
CA GLU A 23 -0.64 18.63 9.37
C GLU A 23 -0.21 17.27 9.95
N SER A 24 -0.23 17.18 11.27
CA SER A 24 -0.02 15.91 11.98
C SER A 24 -1.21 15.01 11.66
N VAL A 25 -1.02 14.07 10.73
CA VAL A 25 -2.02 13.02 10.48
C VAL A 25 -2.22 12.29 11.80
N SER A 26 -3.41 12.43 12.40
CA SER A 26 -3.73 11.68 13.61
C SER A 26 -3.54 10.20 13.33
N GLY A 27 -2.61 9.59 14.07
CA GLY A 27 -2.38 8.15 14.03
C GLY A 27 -3.61 7.38 14.49
N PRO A 28 -3.64 6.06 14.29
CA PRO A 28 -4.75 5.23 14.72
C PRO A 28 -5.03 5.39 16.22
N ALA A 29 -6.31 5.34 16.61
CA ALA A 29 -6.72 5.40 18.01
C ALA A 29 -6.00 4.30 18.83
N GLY A 30 -5.30 4.70 19.89
CA GLY A 30 -4.48 3.80 20.73
C GLY A 30 -3.03 3.63 20.28
N GLY A 31 -2.61 4.23 19.16
CA GLY A 31 -1.23 4.17 18.65
C GLY A 31 -1.02 3.08 17.60
N LEU A 32 0.04 3.23 16.80
CA LEU A 32 0.34 2.38 15.64
C LEU A 32 0.44 0.89 16.00
N TRP A 33 0.97 0.60 17.19
CA TRP A 33 1.24 -0.75 17.67
C TRP A 33 0.17 -1.31 18.60
N SER A 34 -0.95 -0.60 18.78
CA SER A 34 -2.03 -1.10 19.62
C SER A 34 -2.60 -2.40 19.07
N ARG A 35 -3.02 -3.27 19.98
CA ARG A 35 -3.65 -4.55 19.62
C ARG A 35 -4.87 -4.32 18.73
N GLU A 36 -5.67 -3.30 19.01
CA GLU A 36 -6.82 -2.96 18.17
C GLU A 36 -6.40 -2.55 16.76
N ASN A 37 -5.40 -1.67 16.62
CA ASN A 37 -4.95 -1.22 15.32
C ASN A 37 -4.36 -2.36 14.49
N LEU A 38 -3.50 -3.19 15.09
CA LEU A 38 -2.93 -4.36 14.41
C LEU A 38 -4.00 -5.38 14.00
N SER A 39 -5.03 -5.56 14.83
CA SER A 39 -6.16 -6.44 14.50
C SER A 39 -7.00 -5.90 13.34
N VAL A 40 -7.20 -4.58 13.27
CA VAL A 40 -7.89 -3.94 12.13
C VAL A 40 -7.04 -4.02 10.86
N ALA A 41 -5.73 -3.77 10.97
CA ALA A 41 -4.80 -3.86 9.84
C ALA A 41 -4.76 -5.29 9.26
N LEU A 42 -4.62 -6.30 10.12
CA LEU A 42 -4.62 -7.71 9.70
C LEU A 42 -5.90 -8.08 8.93
N ARG A 43 -7.07 -7.73 9.48
CA ARG A 43 -8.36 -8.00 8.82
C ARG A 43 -8.49 -7.31 7.46
N ARG A 44 -7.95 -6.09 7.31
CA ARG A 44 -7.94 -5.38 6.03
C ARG A 44 -7.06 -6.09 5.01
N VAL A 45 -5.87 -6.54 5.41
CA VAL A 45 -4.96 -7.30 4.55
C VAL A 45 -5.59 -8.61 4.11
N GLU A 46 -6.22 -9.35 5.03
CA GLU A 46 -6.95 -10.59 4.74
C GLU A 46 -8.13 -10.34 3.76
N ALA A 47 -8.91 -9.28 3.98
CA ALA A 47 -10.06 -8.93 3.15
C ALA A 47 -9.67 -8.51 1.71
N ASN A 48 -8.53 -7.85 1.55
CA ASN A 48 -8.01 -7.42 0.25
C ASN A 48 -7.68 -8.60 -0.67
N ARG A 49 -7.40 -9.79 -0.12
CA ARG A 49 -7.06 -11.01 -0.88
C ARG A 49 -6.02 -10.74 -1.98
N GLY A 50 -5.05 -9.89 -1.67
CA GLY A 50 -4.02 -9.46 -2.60
C GLY A 50 -3.16 -10.62 -3.09
N ALA A 51 -2.60 -10.48 -4.28
CA ALA A 51 -1.62 -11.44 -4.78
C ALA A 51 -0.39 -11.50 -3.84
N PRO A 52 0.28 -12.65 -3.71
CA PRO A 52 1.46 -12.77 -2.87
C PRO A 52 2.60 -11.89 -3.37
N GLY A 53 3.50 -11.53 -2.45
CA GLY A 53 4.73 -10.79 -2.74
C GLY A 53 5.81 -11.69 -3.37
N VAL A 54 7.07 -11.26 -3.27
CA VAL A 54 8.22 -12.04 -3.79
C VAL A 54 8.46 -13.35 -3.04
N ASP A 55 8.01 -13.43 -1.79
CA ASP A 55 8.14 -14.60 -0.92
C ASP A 55 7.06 -15.66 -1.14
N GLY A 56 6.07 -15.39 -2.00
CA GLY A 56 4.99 -16.31 -2.29
C GLY A 56 3.95 -16.45 -1.17
N MET A 57 4.13 -15.78 -0.03
CA MET A 57 3.21 -15.88 1.11
C MET A 57 1.85 -15.26 0.80
N THR A 58 0.81 -16.05 0.98
CA THR A 58 -0.58 -15.62 0.82
C THR A 58 -1.12 -14.94 2.08
N THR A 59 -2.24 -14.23 1.95
CA THR A 59 -2.90 -13.60 3.11
C THR A 59 -3.43 -14.61 4.13
N ALA A 60 -3.74 -15.84 3.71
CA ALA A 60 -4.18 -16.90 4.62
C ALA A 60 -3.04 -17.43 5.51
N GLU A 61 -1.80 -17.40 5.02
CA GLU A 61 -0.60 -17.86 5.74
C GLU A 61 -0.04 -16.80 6.69
N LEU A 62 -0.46 -15.53 6.53
CA LEU A 62 0.03 -14.43 7.36
C LEU A 62 -0.26 -14.64 8.85
N ARG A 63 -1.49 -15.02 9.19
CA ARG A 63 -1.92 -15.16 10.60
C ARG A 63 -1.12 -16.24 11.36
N PRO A 64 -0.97 -17.48 10.86
CA PRO A 64 -0.12 -18.47 11.53
C PRO A 64 1.36 -18.07 11.55
N TRP A 65 1.85 -17.39 10.52
CA TRP A 65 3.22 -16.90 10.50
C TRP A 65 3.50 -15.86 11.59
N LEU A 66 2.59 -14.90 11.78
CA LEU A 66 2.71 -13.86 12.81
C LEU A 66 2.73 -14.44 14.22
N VAL A 67 1.98 -15.51 14.51
CA VAL A 67 2.00 -16.16 15.83
C VAL A 67 3.42 -16.62 16.21
N VAL A 68 4.20 -17.06 15.23
CA VAL A 68 5.55 -17.58 15.44
C VAL A 68 6.61 -16.47 15.37
N HIS A 69 6.48 -15.52 14.45
CA HIS A 69 7.56 -14.58 14.11
C HIS A 69 7.38 -13.17 14.68
N TRP A 70 6.19 -12.84 15.20
CA TRP A 70 5.91 -11.49 15.70
C TRP A 70 6.91 -10.95 16.73
N PRO A 71 7.41 -11.74 17.71
CA PRO A 71 8.40 -11.22 18.66
C PRO A 71 9.68 -10.70 17.98
N VAL A 72 10.19 -11.42 16.99
CA VAL A 72 11.41 -11.06 16.25
C VAL A 72 11.18 -9.83 15.38
N VAL A 73 10.03 -9.79 14.69
CA VAL A 73 9.63 -8.64 13.86
C VAL A 73 9.47 -7.39 14.73
N ARG A 74 8.83 -7.53 15.89
CA ARG A 74 8.62 -6.45 16.84
C ARG A 74 9.95 -5.89 17.35
N GLU A 75 10.88 -6.76 17.73
CA GLU A 75 12.21 -6.36 18.17
C GLU A 75 12.96 -5.59 17.08
N ALA A 76 12.94 -6.08 15.83
CA ALA A 76 13.57 -5.39 14.71
C ALA A 76 12.94 -4.02 14.41
N LEU A 77 11.62 -3.89 14.57
CA LEU A 77 10.90 -2.62 14.41
C LEU A 77 11.26 -1.63 15.52
N ASP A 78 11.29 -2.08 16.77
CA ASP A 78 11.65 -1.24 17.92
C ASP A 78 13.13 -0.82 17.87
N ALA A 79 14.01 -1.69 17.36
CA ALA A 79 15.42 -1.38 17.12
C ALA A 79 15.67 -0.55 15.84
N GLY A 80 14.66 -0.32 15.00
CA GLY A 80 14.80 0.36 13.70
C GLY A 80 15.64 -0.40 12.66
N SER A 81 15.95 -1.67 12.93
CA SER A 81 16.74 -2.54 12.04
C SER A 81 15.88 -3.31 11.04
N TYR A 82 14.55 -3.22 11.15
CA TYR A 82 13.62 -3.86 10.24
C TYR A 82 13.89 -3.45 8.77
N ARG A 83 13.95 -4.45 7.89
CA ARG A 83 14.19 -4.29 6.45
C ARG A 83 13.05 -4.96 5.68
N PRO A 84 12.14 -4.17 5.08
CA PRO A 84 11.08 -4.71 4.24
C PRO A 84 11.67 -5.49 3.05
N ALA A 85 11.01 -6.59 2.69
CA ALA A 85 11.36 -7.34 1.50
C ALA A 85 11.10 -6.55 0.21
N PRO A 86 11.82 -6.84 -0.89
CA PRO A 86 11.59 -6.18 -2.16
C PRO A 86 10.19 -6.45 -2.70
N VAL A 87 9.65 -5.50 -3.47
CA VAL A 87 8.32 -5.61 -4.08
C VAL A 87 8.35 -6.47 -5.34
N ARG A 88 7.32 -7.30 -5.53
CA ARG A 88 7.11 -8.07 -6.76
C ARG A 88 6.49 -7.18 -7.82
N GLN A 89 7.10 -7.08 -8.99
CA GLN A 89 6.52 -6.32 -10.11
C GLN A 89 5.51 -7.18 -10.87
N VAL A 90 4.30 -6.67 -11.03
CA VAL A 90 3.22 -7.33 -11.78
C VAL A 90 2.72 -6.36 -12.85
N MET A 91 2.66 -6.85 -14.09
CA MET A 91 2.06 -6.12 -15.20
C MET A 91 0.58 -6.48 -15.27
N ILE A 92 -0.30 -5.47 -15.11
CA ILE A 92 -1.74 -5.65 -15.26
C ILE A 92 -2.26 -4.89 -16.49
N PRO A 93 -3.13 -5.51 -17.31
CA PRO A 93 -3.71 -4.83 -18.46
C PRO A 93 -4.67 -3.73 -18.02
N LYS A 94 -4.69 -2.60 -18.73
CA LYS A 94 -5.70 -1.56 -18.56
C LYS A 94 -6.91 -1.83 -19.48
N PRO A 95 -8.13 -1.42 -19.09
CA PRO A 95 -9.33 -1.63 -19.91
C PRO A 95 -9.29 -0.98 -21.30
N GLY A 96 -8.51 0.09 -21.49
CA GLY A 96 -8.37 0.82 -22.76
C GLY A 96 -7.11 0.49 -23.56
N GLY A 97 -6.40 -0.59 -23.22
CA GLY A 97 -5.12 -0.94 -23.82
C GLY A 97 -3.91 -0.43 -23.03
N GLY A 98 -2.76 -1.07 -23.26
CA GLY A 98 -1.53 -0.85 -22.50
C GLY A 98 -1.49 -1.59 -21.15
N GLN A 99 -0.35 -1.51 -20.48
CA GLN A 99 -0.07 -2.20 -19.21
C GLN A 99 0.18 -1.18 -18.09
N ARG A 100 -0.20 -1.52 -16.86
CA ARG A 100 0.20 -0.80 -15.64
C ARG A 100 1.11 -1.71 -14.83
N MET A 101 2.29 -1.21 -14.50
CA MET A 101 3.17 -1.86 -13.54
C MET A 101 2.65 -1.60 -12.12
N LEU A 102 2.48 -2.66 -11.35
CA LEU A 102 2.17 -2.64 -9.93
C LEU A 102 3.32 -3.26 -9.14
N GLY A 103 3.65 -2.66 -8.00
CA GLY A 103 4.50 -3.28 -6.99
C GLY A 103 3.64 -3.95 -5.92
N VAL A 104 3.79 -5.26 -5.76
CA VAL A 104 3.12 -6.06 -4.74
C VAL A 104 4.13 -6.36 -3.62
N PRO A 105 4.04 -5.72 -2.44
CA PRO A 105 4.93 -6.02 -1.32
C PRO A 105 4.66 -7.41 -0.75
N THR A 106 5.57 -7.88 0.10
CA THR A 106 5.31 -9.06 0.94
C THR A 106 4.22 -8.76 1.94
N VAL A 107 3.45 -9.81 2.26
CA VAL A 107 2.29 -9.68 3.16
C VAL A 107 2.73 -9.57 4.63
N ARG A 108 3.91 -10.11 4.96
CA ARG A 108 4.53 -9.99 6.28
C ARG A 108 5.33 -8.69 6.43
N ALA A 109 5.36 -8.22 7.68
CA ALA A 109 6.42 -7.36 8.20
C ALA A 109 7.54 -8.31 8.65
#